data_AF-A0A1C6IRW3-F1
#
_entry.id   AF-A0A1C6IRW3-F1
#
_cell.length_a   1.000
_cell.length_b   1.000
_cell.length_c   1.000
_cell.angle_alpha   90.00
_cell.angle_beta   90.00
_cell.angle_gamma   90.00
#
_symmetry.space_group_name_H-M   'P 1'
#
loop_
_entity.id
_entity.type
_entity.pdbx_description
1 polymer ?
#
loop_
_entity_poly.entity_id
_entity_poly.type
_entity_poly.pdbx_seq_one_letter_code
_entity_poly.pdbx_strand_id
1 'polypeptide(L)' 'MMGRTIEFPTDNVSISGAWAIVKTRLDDPELSIRTKVLAIEQVAEMETHNSVTKEELVGALRWLFQHYNFEGE' A
#
# COMPACT_ATOMS: atom_id res chain seq x y z
N MET A 1 33.59 15.87 -7.33
CA MET A 1 32.82 15.27 -6.23
C MET A 1 31.48 14.84 -6.80
N MET A 2 31.21 13.53 -6.88
CA MET A 2 29.87 13.05 -7.24
C MET A 2 28.89 13.50 -6.15
N GLY A 3 27.86 14.27 -6.53
CA GLY A 3 26.76 14.60 -5.63
C GLY A 3 26.08 13.31 -5.19
N ARG A 4 26.04 13.06 -3.88
CA ARG A 4 25.23 11.98 -3.33
C ARG A 4 23.77 12.37 -3.53
N THR A 5 23.11 11.76 -4.51
CA THR A 5 21.65 11.81 -4.64
C THR A 5 21.07 11.22 -3.36
N ILE A 6 20.45 12.05 -2.53
CA ILE A 6 19.62 11.57 -1.43
C ILE A 6 18.32 11.16 -2.10
N GLU A 7 18.13 9.87 -2.35
CA GLU A 7 16.84 9.33 -2.75
C GLU A 7 15.91 9.49 -1.56
N PHE A 8 15.03 10.50 -1.62
CA PHE A 8 13.85 10.49 -0.76
C PHE A 8 13.07 9.21 -1.09
N PRO A 9 12.58 8.45 -0.11
CA PRO A 9 11.73 7.31 -0.38
C PRO A 9 10.42 7.85 -0.95
N THR A 10 10.38 8.05 -2.26
CA THR A 10 9.12 7.95 -3.00
C THR A 10 8.77 6.48 -2.88
N ASP A 11 7.87 6.17 -1.95
CA ASP A 11 7.14 4.91 -1.87
C ASP A 11 6.27 4.77 -3.13
N ASN A 12 6.88 4.79 -4.31
CA ASN A 12 6.20 4.67 -5.58
C ASN A 12 5.99 3.17 -5.80
N VAL A 13 4.93 2.66 -5.20
CA VAL A 13 4.50 1.28 -5.40
C VAL A 13 4.04 1.17 -6.86
N SER A 14 4.56 0.19 -7.59
CA SER A 14 4.02 -0.13 -8.92
C SER A 14 2.67 -0.81 -8.75
N ILE A 15 1.76 -0.73 -9.73
CA ILE A 15 0.45 -1.40 -9.67
C ILE A 15 0.59 -2.90 -9.34
N SER A 16 1.58 -3.58 -9.94
CA SER A 16 1.86 -4.98 -9.64
C SER A 16 2.37 -5.21 -8.21
N GLY A 17 3.18 -4.28 -7.69
CA GLY A 17 3.59 -4.28 -6.29
C GLY A 17 2.42 -4.03 -5.34
N ALA A 18 1.51 -3.13 -5.68
CA ALA A 18 0.35 -2.79 -4.89
C ALA A 18 -0.59 -4.00 -4.73
N TRP A 19 -0.81 -4.76 -5.81
CA TRP A 19 -1.51 -6.03 -5.74
C TRP A 19 -0.84 -7.02 -4.81
N ALA A 20 0.46 -7.26 -4.97
CA ALA A 20 1.17 -8.21 -4.13
C ALA A 20 1.05 -7.86 -2.64
N ILE A 21 1.10 -6.55 -2.33
CA ILE A 21 0.95 -6.04 -0.97
C ILE A 21 -0.46 -6.28 -0.44
N VAL A 22 -1.50 -5.80 -1.14
CA VAL A 22 -2.90 -5.95 -0.70
C VAL A 22 -3.30 -7.41 -0.51
N LYS A 23 -2.81 -8.30 -1.38
CA LYS A 23 -3.19 -9.71 -1.34
C LYS A 23 -2.50 -10.52 -0.25
N THR A 24 -1.23 -10.24 0.03
CA THR A 24 -0.40 -11.18 0.80
C THR A 24 0.55 -10.55 1.81
N ARG A 25 0.73 -9.22 1.81
CA ARG A 25 1.80 -8.58 2.59
C ARG A 25 1.35 -7.39 3.44
N LEU A 26 0.06 -7.25 3.71
CA LEU A 26 -0.43 -6.21 4.63
C LEU A 26 0.13 -6.38 6.05
N ASP A 27 0.38 -7.62 6.48
CA ASP A 27 0.95 -7.92 7.80
C ASP A 27 2.49 -8.04 7.78
N ASP A 28 3.14 -7.75 6.64
CA ASP A 28 4.59 -7.86 6.49
C ASP A 28 5.31 -6.76 7.31
N PRO A 29 6.09 -7.11 8.34
CA PRO A 29 6.75 -6.12 9.19
C PRO A 29 7.89 -5.37 8.47
N GLU A 30 8.40 -5.90 7.36
CA GLU A 30 9.45 -5.27 6.56
C GLU A 30 8.92 -4.11 5.69
N LEU A 31 7.59 -4.01 5.54
CA LEU A 31 6.94 -2.92 4.80
C LEU A 31 6.47 -1.82 5.74
N SER A 32 6.79 -0.57 5.39
CA SER A 32 6.33 0.59 6.15
C SER A 32 4.80 0.72 6.07
N ILE A 33 4.19 1.32 7.11
CA ILE A 33 2.75 1.64 7.11
C ILE A 33 2.39 2.49 5.89
N ARG A 34 3.23 3.46 5.52
CA ARG A 34 3.02 4.34 4.38
C ARG A 34 2.98 3.58 3.06
N THR A 35 3.91 2.66 2.85
CA THR A 35 3.95 1.81 1.64
C THR A 35 2.68 0.96 1.52
N LYS A 36 2.17 0.44 2.64
CA LYS A 36 0.92 -0.34 2.67
C LYS A 36 -0.31 0.51 2.37
N VAL A 37 -0.38 1.72 2.93
CA VAL A 37 -1.46 2.68 2.65
C VAL A 37 -1.48 3.06 1.17
N LEU A 38 -0.31 3.41 0.60
CA LEU A 38 -0.19 3.75 -0.82
C LEU A 38 -0.56 2.57 -1.73
N ALA A 39 -0.22 1.34 -1.36
CA ALA A 39 -0.65 0.15 -2.09
C ALA A 39 -2.18 -0.01 -2.07
N ILE A 40 -2.83 0.23 -0.92
CA ILE A 40 -4.29 0.15 -0.81
C ILE A 40 -4.96 1.26 -1.63
N GLU A 41 -4.46 2.48 -1.53
CA GLU A 41 -4.92 3.63 -2.32
C GLU A 41 -4.82 3.35 -3.82
N GLN A 42 -3.65 2.91 -4.29
CA GLN A 42 -3.44 2.60 -5.69
C GLN A 42 -4.34 1.47 -6.20
N VAL A 43 -4.65 0.46 -5.37
CA VAL A 43 -5.62 -0.58 -5.72
C VAL A 43 -7.05 -0.04 -5.74
N ALA A 44 -7.41 0.84 -4.81
CA ALA A 44 -8.73 1.46 -4.76
C ALA A 44 -8.99 2.35 -6.00
N GLU A 45 -7.97 3.07 -6.48
CA GLU A 45 -8.04 3.97 -7.64
C GLU A 45 -8.01 3.26 -9.01
N MET A 46 -7.85 1.94 -9.04
CA MET A 46 -7.86 1.21 -10.31
C MET A 46 -9.20 1.31 -11.03
N GLU A 47 -9.16 1.47 -12.35
CA GLU A 47 -10.35 1.51 -13.21
C GLU A 47 -11.18 0.20 -13.12
N THR A 48 -10.52 -0.94 -12.92
CA THR A 48 -11.19 -2.23 -12.74
C THR A 48 -10.53 -3.08 -11.66
N HIS A 49 -11.32 -3.66 -10.76
CA HIS A 49 -10.82 -4.49 -9.66
C HIS A 49 -10.85 -6.00 -9.98
N ASN A 50 -10.87 -6.38 -11.25
CA ASN A 50 -11.01 -7.79 -11.68
C ASN A 50 -9.93 -8.73 -11.13
N SER A 51 -8.78 -8.18 -10.76
CA SER A 51 -7.65 -8.91 -10.19
C SER A 51 -7.70 -9.00 -8.66
N VAL A 52 -8.70 -8.42 -7.98
CA VAL A 52 -8.81 -8.38 -6.52
C VAL A 52 -10.16 -8.92 -6.09
N THR A 53 -10.15 -9.86 -5.15
CA THR A 53 -11.35 -10.48 -4.58
C THR A 53 -12.00 -9.57 -3.55
N LYS A 54 -13.29 -9.80 -3.27
CA LYS A 54 -14.01 -9.07 -2.21
C LYS A 54 -13.36 -9.28 -0.84
N GLU A 55 -12.89 -10.50 -0.57
CA GLU A 55 -12.23 -10.88 0.68
C GLU A 55 -10.91 -10.10 0.88
N GLU A 56 -10.12 -9.93 -0.19
CA GLU A 56 -8.89 -9.11 -0.17
C GLU A 56 -9.20 -7.63 0.10
N LEU A 57 -10.26 -7.07 -0.49
CA LEU A 57 -10.71 -5.70 -0.20
C LEU A 57 -11.19 -5.53 1.24
N VAL A 58 -11.99 -6.46 1.74
CA VAL A 58 -12.43 -6.46 3.14
C VAL A 58 -11.24 -6.60 4.09
N GLY A 59 -10.24 -7.40 3.72
CA GLY A 59 -8.97 -7.51 4.45
C GLY A 59 -8.23 -6.18 4.52
N ALA A 60 -8.06 -5.51 3.38
CA ALA A 60 -7.43 -4.19 3.32
C ALA A 60 -8.17 -3.14 4.17
N LEU A 61 -9.51 -3.10 4.11
CA LEU A 61 -10.31 -2.21 4.94
C LEU A 61 -10.13 -2.48 6.44
N ARG A 62 -10.20 -3.75 6.86
CA ARG A 62 -9.96 -4.13 8.27
C ARG A 62 -8.56 -3.72 8.71
N TRP A 63 -7.56 -3.92 7.85
CA TRP A 63 -6.18 -3.55 8.13
C TRP A 63 -6.06 -2.03 8.36
N LEU A 64 -6.68 -1.21 7.52
CA LEU A 64 -6.70 0.24 7.69
C LEU A 64 -7.34 0.64 9.04
N PHE A 65 -8.50 0.08 9.39
CA PHE A 65 -9.16 0.37 10.68
C PHE A 65 -8.35 -0.03 11.91
N GLN A 66 -7.45 -1.00 11.77
CA GLN A 66 -6.60 -1.45 12.88
C GLN A 66 -5.29 -0.68 13.01
N HIS A 67 -4.75 -0.17 11.90
CA HIS A 67 -3.36 0.33 11.86
C HIS A 67 -3.23 1.78 11.40
N TYR A 68 -4.24 2.32 10.71
CA TYR A 68 -4.21 3.68 10.21
C TYR A 68 -4.92 4.62 11.19
N ASN A 69 -4.23 5.69 11.60
CA ASN A 69 -4.84 6.73 12.40
C ASN A 69 -5.58 7.72 11.49
N PHE A 70 -6.90 7.56 11.38
CA PHE A 70 -7.76 8.44 10.58
C PHE A 70 -7.94 9.85 11.17
N GLU A 71 -7.54 10.06 12.43
CA GLU A 71 -7.71 11.35 13.12
C GLU A 71 -6.47 12.24 13.05
N GLY A 72 -5.44 11.83 12.30
CA GLY A 72 -4.18 12.56 12.14
C GLY A 72 -4.13 13.40 10.86
N GLU A 73 -4.94 14.46 10.78
CA GLU A 73 -4.71 15.61 9.89
C GLU A 73 -4.50 16.89 10.72
#